data_AF-A0A497LS40-F1
#
_entry.id   AF-A0A497LS40-F1
#
_cell.length_a   1.000
_cell.length_b   1.000
_cell.length_c   1.000
_cell.angle_alpha   90.00
_cell.angle_beta   90.00
_cell.angle_gamma   90.00
#
_symmetry.space_group_name_H-M   'P 1'
#
loop_
_entity.id
_entity.type
_entity.pdbx_description
1 polymer ?
#
loop_
_entity_poly.entity_id
_entity_poly.type
_entity_poly.pdbx_seq_one_letter_code
_entity_poly.pdbx_strand_id
1 'polypeptide(L)'
;MLTAYKEEFIHHLFKTGAIKFGEFKLKSGRISPYFINMGLAMKDGEGCSKVGTIYAQAIWDNLGDNFDYIHGPAYKGIPLA
;
A
#
# COMPACT_ATOMS: atom_id res chain seq x y z
N MET A 1 8.95 13.88 10.95
CA MET A 1 9.79 13.22 9.92
C MET A 1 9.09 11.95 9.48
N LEU A 2 9.32 11.47 8.26
CA LEU A 2 8.81 10.15 7.87
C LEU A 2 9.50 9.06 8.70
N THR A 3 8.77 7.99 9.01
CA THR A 3 9.36 6.77 9.58
C THR A 3 10.06 5.99 8.47
N ALA A 4 11.10 5.21 8.81
CA ALA A 4 11.88 4.47 7.83
C ALA A 4 11.01 3.57 6.91
N TYR A 5 10.02 2.86 7.48
CA TYR A 5 9.14 1.99 6.70
C TYR A 5 8.22 2.78 5.74
N LYS A 6 7.88 4.04 6.05
CA LYS A 6 7.09 4.90 5.15
C LYS A 6 7.92 5.38 3.97
N GLU A 7 9.18 5.75 4.21
CA GLU A 7 10.11 6.13 3.13
C GLU A 7 10.34 4.94 2.21
N GLU A 8 10.60 3.77 2.78
CA GLU A 8 10.79 2.53 2.05
C GLU A 8 9.56 2.16 1.21
N PHE A 9 8.35 2.35 1.75
CA PHE A 9 7.13 2.10 0.99
C PHE A 9 7.00 3.05 -0.22
N ILE A 10 7.28 4.33 -0.03
CA ILE A 10 7.25 5.31 -1.12
C ILE A 10 8.26 4.90 -2.20
N HIS A 11 9.50 4.56 -1.84
CA HIS A 11 10.50 4.08 -2.78
C HIS A 11 10.06 2.80 -3.52
N HIS A 12 9.43 1.86 -2.82
CA HIS A 12 8.86 0.65 -3.44
C HIS A 12 7.77 0.98 -4.46
N LEU A 13 6.86 1.91 -4.13
CA LEU A 13 5.80 2.35 -5.05
C LEU A 13 6.38 3.01 -6.30
N PHE A 14 7.45 3.81 -6.17
CA PHE A 14 8.17 4.37 -7.30
C PHE A 14 8.85 3.30 -8.15
N LYS A 15 9.64 2.41 -7.52
CA LYS A 15 10.39 1.32 -8.19
C LYS A 15 9.47 0.41 -9.00
N THR A 16 8.29 0.11 -8.47
CA THR A 16 7.31 -0.77 -9.11
C THR A 16 6.44 -0.07 -10.15
N GLY A 17 6.51 1.26 -10.24
CA GLY A 17 5.58 2.07 -11.04
C GLY A 17 4.15 2.06 -10.51
N ALA A 18 3.96 1.63 -9.25
CA ALA A 18 2.67 1.61 -8.58
C ALA A 18 2.16 3.01 -8.28
N ILE A 19 3.03 4.00 -8.08
CA ILE A 19 2.67 5.42 -8.02
C ILE A 19 2.99 6.13 -9.33
N LYS A 20 2.04 6.93 -9.83
CA LYS A 20 2.20 7.78 -11.01
C LYS A 20 1.74 9.20 -10.69
N PHE A 21 2.43 10.20 -11.23
CA PHE A 21 2.08 11.62 -11.10
C PHE A 21 1.61 12.17 -12.44
N GLY A 22 0.62 13.06 -12.41
CA GLY A 22 -0.11 13.56 -13.58
C GLY A 22 -1.56 13.85 -13.23
N GLU A 23 -2.44 13.97 -14.22
CA GLU A 23 -3.86 14.24 -13.97
C GLU A 23 -4.70 12.97 -14.09
N PHE A 24 -5.36 12.57 -13.01
CA PHE A 24 -6.18 11.35 -12.96
C PHE A 24 -7.58 11.62 -12.41
N LYS A 25 -8.63 11.26 -13.17
CA LYS A 25 -10.00 11.27 -12.67
C LYS A 25 -10.29 9.98 -11.89
N LEU A 26 -10.50 10.12 -10.58
CA LEU A 26 -10.80 9.00 -9.69
C LEU A 26 -12.27 8.56 -9.79
N LYS A 27 -12.60 7.39 -9.22
CA LYS A 27 -13.98 6.85 -9.20
C LYS A 27 -14.99 7.79 -8.55
N SER A 28 -14.56 8.61 -7.59
CA SER A 28 -15.38 9.64 -6.94
C SER A 28 -15.62 10.88 -7.82
N GLY A 29 -15.02 10.95 -9.03
CA GLY A 29 -15.04 12.12 -9.90
C GLY A 29 -13.95 13.15 -9.60
N ARG A 30 -13.26 13.04 -8.45
CA ARG A 30 -12.13 13.92 -8.09
C ARG A 30 -11.00 13.83 -9.11
N ILE A 31 -10.45 14.98 -9.50
CA ILE A 31 -9.17 15.07 -10.22
C ILE A 31 -8.01 15.01 -9.22
N SER A 32 -7.12 14.03 -9.37
CA SER A 32 -6.00 13.77 -8.49
C SER A 32 -4.67 14.01 -9.22
N PRO A 33 -3.67 14.63 -8.59
CA PRO A 33 -2.34 14.82 -9.17
C PRO A 33 -1.48 13.54 -9.16
N TYR A 34 -2.02 12.45 -8.61
CA TYR A 34 -1.37 11.15 -8.58
C TYR A 34 -2.39 10.00 -8.62
N PHE A 35 -1.93 8.83 -9.02
CA PHE A 35 -2.67 7.58 -8.97
C PHE A 35 -1.81 6.47 -8.40
N ILE A 36 -2.41 5.61 -7.57
CA ILE A 36 -1.75 4.45 -6.97
C ILE A 36 -2.46 3.17 -7.44
N ASN A 37 -1.68 2.25 -8.00
CA ASN A 37 -2.12 0.90 -8.32
C ASN A 37 -1.35 -0.13 -7.49
N MET A 38 -1.94 -0.57 -6.39
CA MET A 38 -1.35 -1.59 -5.51
C MET A 38 -1.09 -2.93 -6.18
N GLY A 39 -1.80 -3.25 -7.27
CA GLY A 39 -1.53 -4.48 -8.04
C GLY A 39 -0.13 -4.50 -8.67
N LEU A 40 0.46 -3.33 -8.96
CA LEU A 40 1.85 -3.24 -9.44
C LEU A 40 2.87 -3.38 -8.30
N ALA A 41 2.51 -2.94 -7.10
CA ALA A 41 3.36 -3.07 -5.90
C ALA A 41 3.44 -4.51 -5.40
N MET A 42 2.46 -5.35 -5.77
CA MET A 42 2.31 -6.75 -5.34
C MET A 42 2.25 -7.72 -6.53
N LYS A 43 2.91 -7.37 -7.65
CA LYS A 43 2.83 -8.15 -8.90
C LYS A 43 3.61 -9.48 -8.85
N ASP A 44 4.51 -9.63 -7.89
CA ASP A 44 5.40 -10.77 -7.70
C ASP A 44 5.57 -11.06 -6.19
N GLY A 45 6.23 -12.18 -5.86
CA GLY A 45 6.40 -12.62 -4.47
C GLY A 45 7.21 -11.65 -3.62
N GLU A 46 8.24 -11.02 -4.18
CA GLU A 46 9.04 -10.00 -3.49
C GLU A 46 8.18 -8.78 -3.14
N GLY A 47 7.37 -8.30 -4.09
CA GLY A 47 6.42 -7.20 -3.89
C GLY A 47 5.37 -7.52 -2.83
N CYS A 48 4.80 -8.72 -2.84
CA CYS A 48 3.87 -9.17 -1.80
C CYS A 48 4.54 -9.18 -0.42
N SER A 49 5.72 -9.77 -0.29
CA SER A 49 6.47 -9.79 0.97
C SER A 49 6.78 -8.38 1.46
N LYS A 50 7.25 -7.50 0.55
CA LYS A 50 7.59 -6.12 0.88
C LYS A 50 6.40 -5.33 1.40
N VAL A 51 5.27 -5.38 0.70
CA VAL A 51 4.03 -4.70 1.10
C VAL A 51 3.51 -5.28 2.42
N GLY A 52 3.54 -6.61 2.60
CA GLY A 52 3.15 -7.26 3.84
C GLY A 52 3.97 -6.78 5.04
N THR A 53 5.30 -6.74 4.93
CA THR A 53 6.19 -6.23 6.00
C THR A 53 5.88 -4.77 6.37
N ILE A 54 5.62 -3.93 5.36
CA ILE A 54 5.25 -2.52 5.56
C ILE A 54 3.92 -2.39 6.30
N TYR A 55 2.90 -3.17 5.93
CA TYR A 55 1.62 -3.20 6.65
C TYR A 55 1.78 -3.73 8.07
N ALA A 56 2.56 -4.79 8.28
CA ALA A 56 2.82 -5.34 9.61
C ALA A 56 3.47 -4.30 10.54
N GLN A 57 4.47 -3.55 10.04
CA GLN A 57 5.08 -2.47 10.81
C GLN A 57 4.08 -1.35 11.13
N ALA A 58 3.26 -0.96 10.15
CA ALA A 58 2.23 0.06 10.37
C ALA A 58 1.19 -0.39 11.40
N ILE A 59 0.75 -1.65 11.36
CA ILE A 59 -0.18 -2.21 12.35
C ILE A 59 0.47 -2.21 13.73
N TRP A 60 1.69 -2.71 13.86
CA TRP A 60 2.41 -2.74 15.13
C TRP A 60 2.58 -1.35 15.74
N ASP A 61 3.00 -0.36 14.94
CA ASP A 61 3.23 1.01 15.41
C ASP A 61 1.94 1.74 15.85
N ASN A 62 0.77 1.35 15.35
CA ASN A 62 -0.49 2.07 15.61
C ASN A 62 -1.46 1.31 16.51
N LEU A 63 -1.46 -0.02 16.44
CA LEU A 63 -2.40 -0.90 17.14
C LEU A 63 -1.69 -1.87 18.09
N GLY A 64 -0.42 -2.21 17.84
CA GLY A 64 0.26 -3.27 18.57
C GLY A 64 -0.46 -4.61 18.39
N ASP A 65 -0.82 -5.26 19.49
CA ASP A 65 -1.60 -6.49 19.59
C ASP A 65 -3.10 -6.24 19.90
N ASN A 66 -3.56 -5.00 19.82
CA ASN A 66 -4.95 -4.63 20.15
C ASN A 66 -5.94 -4.91 19.00
N PHE A 67 -5.96 -6.14 18.49
CA PHE A 67 -6.94 -6.64 17.52
C PHE A 67 -6.96 -8.17 17.50
N ASP A 68 -8.12 -8.76 17.18
CA ASP A 68 -8.27 -10.22 17.13
C ASP A 68 -8.22 -10.80 15.70
N TYR A 69 -8.48 -9.96 14.69
CA TYR A 69 -8.55 -10.39 13.29
C TYR A 69 -8.15 -9.29 12.31
N ILE A 70 -7.66 -9.68 11.14
CA ILE A 70 -7.42 -8.81 9.98
C ILE A 70 -8.45 -9.17 8.90
N HIS A 71 -9.17 -8.18 8.38
CA HIS A 71 -10.18 -8.37 7.35
C HIS A 71 -9.82 -7.63 6.06
N GLY A 72 -9.71 -8.38 4.96
CA GLY A 72 -9.39 -7.86 3.62
C GLY A 72 -10.62 -7.81 2.71
N PRO A 73 -11.22 -6.63 2.46
CA PRO A 73 -12.42 -6.53 1.63
C PRO A 73 -12.14 -6.89 0.16
N ALA A 74 -13.08 -7.62 -0.46
CA ALA A 74 -12.96 -8.02 -1.85
C ALA A 74 -12.94 -6.82 -2.82
N TYR A 75 -12.17 -6.83 -3.91
CA TYR A 75 -11.23 -7.89 -4.33
C TYR A 75 -9.79 -7.63 -3.91
N LYS A 76 -9.39 -6.36 -3.80
CA LYS A 76 -7.99 -5.97 -3.60
C LYS A 76 -7.49 -6.18 -2.18
N GLY A 77 -8.38 -6.28 -1.19
CA GLY A 77 -8.03 -6.56 0.19
C GLY A 77 -7.71 -8.03 0.44
N ILE A 78 -8.20 -8.96 -0.40
CA ILE A 78 -7.97 -10.41 -0.23
C ILE A 78 -6.47 -10.74 -0.16
N PRO A 79 -5.61 -10.32 -1.11
CA PRO A 79 -4.18 -10.63 -1.02
C PRO A 79 -3.41 -9.79 0.03
N LEU A 80 -4.06 -8.81 0.67
CA LEU A 80 -3.44 -7.92 1.66
C LEU A 80 -3.67 -8.40 3.11
N ALA A 81 -4.73 -9.17 3.35
CA ALA A 81 -5.07 -9.75 4.65
C ALA A 81 -4.47 -11.15 4.77
#